data_AF-A0A2U8E1E1-F1
#
_entry.id   AF-A0A2U8E1E1-F1
#
_cell.length_a   1.000
_cell.length_b   1.000
_cell.length_c   1.000
_cell.angle_alpha   90.00
_cell.angle_beta   90.00
_cell.angle_gamma   90.00
#
_symmetry.space_group_name_H-M   'P 1'
#
loop_
_entity.id
_entity.type
_entity.pdbx_description
1 polymer ?
#
loop_
_entity_poly.entity_id
_entity_poly.type
_entity_poly.pdbx_seq_one_letter_code
_entity_poly.pdbx_strand_id
1 'polypeptide(L)'
;MIFCARPPVLPVKTGEESELLATITPEWNSVHLIIRGNTLVHMVNGRVMSITIDDDADGRIDMRVHTGPPMKVEYWSIRLKRW
;
A
#
# COMPACT_ATOMS: atom_id res chain seq x y z
N MET A 1 10.16 14.24 5.91
CA MET A 1 9.01 15.07 5.49
C MET A 1 9.34 15.60 4.12
N ILE A 2 8.77 15.02 3.07
CA ILE A 2 8.83 15.57 1.71
C ILE A 2 7.54 16.39 1.56
N PHE A 3 7.69 17.66 1.22
CA PHE A 3 6.57 18.55 0.91
C PHE A 3 6.09 18.21 -0.49
N CYS A 4 5.05 17.37 -0.60
CA CYS A 4 4.33 17.20 -1.85
C CYS A 4 3.44 18.45 -2.07
N ALA A 5 3.43 19.00 -3.29
CA ALA A 5 2.68 20.21 -3.63
C ALA A 5 1.16 20.02 -3.58
N ARG A 6 0.68 18.76 -3.66
CA ARG A 6 -0.73 18.39 -3.54
C ARG A 6 -0.84 17.10 -2.73
N PRO A 7 -1.66 17.05 -1.68
CA PRO A 7 -1.83 15.81 -0.91
C PRO A 7 -2.42 14.71 -1.80
N PRO A 8 -2.03 13.44 -1.57
CA PRO A 8 -2.57 12.32 -2.33
C PRO A 8 -4.08 12.24 -2.17
N VAL A 9 -4.76 11.94 -3.27
CA VAL A 9 -6.22 11.79 -3.32
C VAL A 9 -6.57 10.32 -3.35
N LEU A 10 -7.56 9.90 -2.55
CA LEU A 10 -8.14 8.56 -2.55
C LEU A 10 -9.46 8.58 -3.35
N PRO A 11 -9.42 8.53 -4.69
CA PRO A 11 -10.64 8.55 -5.50
C PRO A 11 -11.51 7.31 -5.28
N VAL A 12 -10.91 6.15 -4.99
CA VAL A 12 -11.66 4.91 -4.79
C VAL A 12 -11.11 4.16 -3.58
N LYS A 13 -11.98 3.96 -2.60
CA LYS A 13 -11.83 2.95 -1.55
C LYS A 13 -12.81 1.83 -1.88
N THR A 14 -12.31 0.71 -2.37
CA THR A 14 -13.17 -0.39 -2.86
C THR A 14 -13.44 -1.41 -1.77
N GLY A 15 -12.53 -1.56 -0.82
CA GLY A 15 -12.72 -2.47 0.31
C GLY A 15 -13.16 -1.72 1.56
N GLU A 16 -14.29 -2.15 2.10
CA GLU A 16 -14.69 -1.80 3.47
C GLU A 16 -13.71 -2.43 4.47
N GLU A 17 -13.59 -1.82 5.65
CA GLU A 17 -12.65 -2.31 6.69
C GLU A 17 -12.96 -3.76 7.09
N SER A 18 -14.25 -4.11 7.16
CA SER A 18 -14.71 -5.47 7.42
C SER A 18 -14.25 -6.48 6.38
N GLU A 19 -14.27 -6.11 5.09
CA GLU A 19 -13.84 -6.97 3.99
C GLU A 19 -12.33 -7.16 3.98
N LEU A 20 -11.57 -6.11 4.33
CA LEU A 20 -10.13 -6.22 4.52
C LEU A 20 -9.82 -7.21 5.64
N LEU A 21 -10.43 -7.02 6.81
CA LEU A 21 -10.20 -7.88 7.98
C LEU A 21 -10.58 -9.35 7.68
N ALA A 22 -11.64 -9.59 6.91
CA ALA A 22 -12.02 -10.93 6.47
C ALA A 22 -11.03 -11.57 5.50
N THR A 23 -10.18 -10.77 4.84
CA THR A 23 -9.21 -11.23 3.85
C THR A 23 -7.82 -11.49 4.48
N ILE A 24 -7.54 -10.91 5.64
CA ILE A 24 -6.24 -11.04 6.32
C ILE A 24 -6.15 -12.37 7.06
N THR A 25 -5.02 -13.05 6.88
CA THR A 25 -4.69 -14.28 7.62
C THR A 25 -3.65 -14.00 8.71
N PRO A 26 -3.61 -14.80 9.79
CA PRO A 26 -2.55 -14.71 10.79
C PRO A 26 -1.16 -15.10 10.27
N GLU A 27 -1.08 -15.83 9.14
CA GLU A 27 0.17 -16.16 8.46
C GLU A 27 0.58 -15.09 7.44
N TRP A 28 1.12 -15.51 6.28
CA TRP A 28 1.61 -14.62 5.23
C TRP A 28 0.48 -14.00 4.43
N ASN A 29 0.51 -12.68 4.30
CA ASN A 29 -0.37 -11.92 3.42
C ASN A 29 0.43 -11.38 2.23
N SER A 30 -0.15 -11.48 1.03
CA SER A 30 0.45 -10.92 -0.18
C SER A 30 0.00 -9.48 -0.37
N VAL A 31 0.96 -8.60 -0.65
CA VAL A 31 0.72 -7.21 -1.03
C VAL A 31 1.24 -6.99 -2.44
N HIS A 32 0.40 -6.43 -3.30
CA HIS A 32 0.78 -6.08 -4.66
C HIS A 32 0.45 -4.62 -4.93
N LEU A 33 1.47 -3.86 -5.30
CA LEU A 33 1.36 -2.46 -5.67
C LEU A 33 1.56 -2.34 -7.19
N ILE A 34 0.56 -1.80 -7.89
CA ILE A 34 0.66 -1.49 -9.31
C ILE A 34 0.67 0.02 -9.47
N ILE A 35 1.81 0.56 -9.90
CA ILE A 35 2.03 2.00 -10.01
C ILE A 35 2.21 2.34 -11.49
N ARG A 36 1.32 3.19 -12.02
CA ARG A 36 1.31 3.64 -13.42
C ARG A 36 1.11 5.15 -13.45
N GLY A 37 2.18 5.88 -13.77
CA GLY A 37 2.20 7.34 -13.61
C GLY A 37 1.96 7.71 -12.14
N ASN A 38 1.05 8.65 -11.90
CA ASN A 38 0.60 9.06 -10.57
C ASN A 38 -0.53 8.18 -9.99
N THR A 39 -0.94 7.12 -10.68
CA THR A 39 -2.00 6.21 -10.21
C THR A 39 -1.40 5.00 -9.52
N LEU A 40 -1.74 4.83 -8.23
CA LEU A 40 -1.28 3.75 -7.37
C LEU A 40 -2.45 2.85 -7.00
N VAL A 41 -2.39 1.58 -7.39
CA VAL A 41 -3.37 0.56 -7.02
C VAL A 41 -2.79 -0.35 -5.94
N HIS A 42 -3.45 -0.41 -4.79
CA HIS A 42 -3.05 -1.23 -3.65
C HIS A 42 -3.91 -2.48 -3.57
N MET A 43 -3.27 -3.65 -3.52
CA MET A 43 -3.95 -4.93 -3.41
C MET A 43 -3.44 -5.74 -2.23
N VAL A 44 -4.35 -6.44 -1.55
CA VAL A 44 -4.05 -7.38 -0.47
C VAL A 44 -4.73 -8.71 -0.79
N ASN A 45 -3.96 -9.80 -0.81
CA ASN A 45 -4.45 -11.15 -1.15
C ASN A 45 -5.30 -11.20 -2.42
N GLY A 46 -4.87 -10.46 -3.46
CA GLY A 46 -5.52 -10.39 -4.77
C GLY A 46 -6.75 -9.48 -4.86
N ARG A 47 -7.17 -8.83 -3.76
CA ARG A 47 -8.30 -7.89 -3.74
C ARG A 47 -7.81 -6.44 -3.80
N VAL A 48 -8.45 -5.62 -4.63
CA VAL A 48 -8.16 -4.18 -4.72
C VAL A 48 -8.75 -3.49 -3.49
N MET A 49 -7.88 -2.85 -2.71
CA MET A 49 -8.30 -2.17 -1.48
C MET A 49 -8.49 -0.67 -1.70
N SER A 50 -7.55 -0.05 -2.40
CA SER A 50 -7.58 1.38 -2.68
C SER A 50 -6.88 1.72 -3.99
N ILE A 51 -7.35 2.79 -4.61
CA ILE A 51 -6.69 3.48 -5.70
C ILE A 51 -6.40 4.89 -5.22
N THR A 52 -5.15 5.31 -5.33
CA THR A 52 -4.66 6.61 -4.90
C THR A 52 -4.04 7.34 -6.09
N ILE A 53 -4.30 8.64 -6.20
CA ILE A 53 -3.58 9.53 -7.09
C ILE A 53 -2.57 10.30 -6.24
N ASP A 54 -1.28 10.12 -6.54
CA ASP A 54 -0.17 10.78 -5.84
C ASP A 54 0.71 11.52 -6.84
N ASP A 55 0.74 12.84 -6.74
CA ASP A 55 1.47 13.73 -7.64
C ASP A 55 2.88 14.06 -7.11
N ASP A 56 3.38 13.33 -6.09
CA ASP A 56 4.76 13.47 -5.64
C ASP A 56 5.74 13.03 -6.76
N ALA A 57 6.73 13.88 -7.01
CA ALA A 57 7.76 13.64 -8.02
C ALA A 57 8.79 12.59 -7.56
N ASP A 58 8.93 12.39 -6.24
CA ASP A 58 9.88 11.46 -5.64
C ASP A 58 9.22 10.09 -5.39
N GLY A 59 9.33 9.18 -6.35
CA GLY A 59 8.86 7.79 -6.19
C GLY A 59 9.78 6.97 -5.29
N ARG A 60 9.50 6.93 -3.98
CA ARG A 60 10.22 6.11 -2.99
C ARG A 60 9.37 4.96 -2.47
N ILE A 61 10.02 3.84 -2.16
CA ILE A 61 9.39 2.70 -1.50
C ILE A 61 10.06 2.56 -0.14
N ASP A 62 9.30 2.82 0.91
CA ASP A 62 9.78 2.80 2.29
C ASP A 62 8.97 1.81 3.14
N MET A 63 9.64 1.15 4.09
CA MET A 63 8.98 0.35 5.12
C MET A 63 8.80 1.17 6.39
N ARG A 64 7.56 1.33 6.82
CA ARG A 64 7.24 2.08 8.03
C ARG A 64 7.18 1.16 9.24
N VAL A 65 7.89 1.53 10.29
CA VAL A 65 7.76 0.90 11.62
C VAL A 65 6.77 1.71 12.44
N HIS A 66 5.79 1.03 13.04
CA HIS A 66 4.83 1.66 13.94
C HIS A 66 5.51 2.06 15.27
N THR A 67 5.18 3.23 15.81
CA THR A 67 5.80 3.78 17.04
C THR A 67 5.04 3.43 18.33
N GLY A 68 4.02 2.58 18.26
CA GLY A 68 3.25 2.09 19.40
C GLY A 68 3.94 0.96 20.17
N PRO A 69 3.19 0.15 20.94
CA PRO A 69 3.74 -0.99 21.66
C PRO A 69 4.55 -1.92 20.76
N PRO A 70 5.50 -2.70 21.31
CA PRO A 70 6.32 -3.61 20.52
C PRO A 70 5.46 -4.57 19.69
N MET A 71 5.70 -4.58 18.37
CA MET A 71 5.05 -5.49 17.42
C MET A 71 6.12 -6.09 16.51
N LYS A 72 5.93 -7.37 16.13
CA LYS A 72 6.78 -8.05 15.15
C LYS A 72 6.11 -8.00 13.78
N VAL A 73 6.87 -7.61 12.76
CA VAL A 73 6.46 -7.71 11.35
C VAL A 73 7.57 -8.40 10.58
N GLU A 74 7.20 -9.29 9.66
CA GLU A 74 8.13 -10.04 8.83
C GLU A 74 7.76 -9.82 7.36
N TYR A 75 8.79 -9.69 6.52
CA TYR A 75 8.62 -9.46 5.09
C TYR A 75 9.38 -10.54 4.32
N TRP A 76 8.77 -11.05 3.26
CA TRP A 76 9.34 -12.09 2.42
C TRP A 76 9.07 -11.80 0.94
N SER A 77 10.03 -12.13 0.06
CA SER A 77 9.89 -12.06 -1.41
C SER A 77 9.45 -10.68 -1.94
N ILE A 78 10.13 -9.64 -1.48
CA ILE A 78 9.99 -8.29 -2.01
C ILE A 78 10.63 -8.25 -3.40
N ARG A 79 9.85 -7.94 -4.43
CA ARG A 79 10.29 -7.92 -5.82
C ARG A 79 9.79 -6.65 -6.47
N LEU A 80 10.63 -6.06 -7.33
CA LEU A 80 10.27 -4.90 -8.14
C LEU A 80 10.37 -5.31 -9.61
N LYS A 81 9.33 -4.99 -10.38
CA LYS A 81 9.32 -5.19 -11.82
C LYS A 81 9.16 -3.85 -12.53
N ARG A 82 10.08 -3.57 -13.45
CA ARG A 82 10.00 -2.45 -14.39
C ARG A 82 9.69 -3.02 -15.76
N TRP A 83 8.82 -2.35 -16.49
CA TRP A 83 8.43 -2.68 -17.86
C TRP A 83 8.57 -1.43 -18.70
#